data_AF-G4YIQ5-F1
#
_entry.id   AF-G4YIQ5-F1
#
_cell.length_a   1.000
_cell.length_b   1.000
_cell.length_c   1.000
_cell.angle_alpha   90.00
_cell.angle_beta   90.00
_cell.angle_gamma   90.00
#
_symmetry.space_group_name_H-M   'P 1'
#
loop_
_entity.id
_entity.type
_entity.pdbx_description
1 polymer ?
#
loop_
_entity_poly.entity_id
_entity_poly.type
_entity_poly.pdbx_seq_one_letter_code
_entity_poly.pdbx_strand_id
1 'polypeptide(L)'
;MLISLSRHGSRAPNPTVKTHCPNNLPNLESYSVPLEQLTERGMEQMEAVGDHVREVYVNDKGFLSPSFNGPQDEPHFEGYFRADAANRCGQSAVSMGYGLYPEGTGPDGYPRQPIPVYMQLFENEHDFTANGPCWPVISANNKVYTKGRAAEAIENHKETLEAVAKICGHEFYKGNDPVTAIKDVGDMFLFDQDEGLDPTPGLTPELVEDISQLAFQHLIERLYSTQTQITVAIGGFPQLLVRNLREGAVPNRNPESPKYLSYHGHRELMHGLGFMMGMKFNFEGLPQYNGSTPLHPASTLFFELHRTGGQTPEHFIQLFVWSPMSPRTAVKLDNCALKCPLNEFTAIIENHIQSTGPWQDICDYHPVNVPAAKAATKSMNVVVNDATIVEPKKEAQPESASSLWSILTAGGLVALGAVGATTYQRYMARRGYQSL
;
A
#
# COMPACT_ATOMS: atom_id res chain seq x y z
N MET A 1 -10.30 11.46 -16.11
CA MET A 1 -10.33 10.49 -14.98
C MET A 1 -9.22 10.85 -14.02
N LEU A 2 -9.44 10.67 -12.72
CA LEU A 2 -8.43 10.83 -11.68
C LEU A 2 -8.13 9.48 -11.04
N ILE A 3 -6.85 9.18 -10.83
CA ILE A 3 -6.40 8.08 -9.98
C ILE A 3 -5.43 8.65 -8.95
N SER A 4 -5.59 8.28 -7.67
CA SER A 4 -4.59 8.59 -6.65
C SER A 4 -4.02 7.32 -6.04
N LEU A 5 -2.74 7.36 -5.66
CA LEU A 5 -2.08 6.36 -4.84
C LEU A 5 -1.44 7.06 -3.63
N SER A 6 -1.93 6.75 -2.44
CA SER A 6 -1.52 7.41 -1.20
C SER A 6 -0.78 6.45 -0.29
N ARG A 7 0.33 6.89 0.30
CA ARG A 7 0.86 6.31 1.53
C ARG A 7 -0.13 6.66 2.65
N HIS A 8 -0.34 5.75 3.58
CA HIS A 8 -1.04 6.07 4.83
C HIS A 8 -0.42 7.27 5.58
N GLY A 9 -1.20 7.93 6.45
CA GLY A 9 -0.71 8.98 7.35
C GLY A 9 0.20 8.45 8.47
N SER A 10 0.61 9.29 9.41
CA SER A 10 1.43 8.92 10.57
C SER A 10 0.73 7.84 11.40
N ARG A 11 1.53 6.94 11.97
CA ARG A 11 1.03 5.75 12.66
C ARG A 11 1.85 5.44 13.89
N ALA A 12 1.26 4.69 14.81
CA ALA A 12 2.01 4.12 15.90
C ALA A 12 3.06 3.10 15.38
N PRO A 13 4.21 2.96 16.07
CA PRO A 13 5.30 2.04 15.70
C PRO A 13 4.89 0.58 15.58
N ASN A 14 5.76 -0.23 14.98
CA ASN A 14 5.60 -1.68 14.91
C ASN A 14 5.80 -2.33 16.29
N PRO A 15 5.11 -3.43 16.66
CA PRO A 15 5.22 -4.02 17.99
C PRO A 15 6.59 -4.64 18.31
N THR A 16 7.36 -4.96 17.28
CA THR A 16 8.75 -5.45 17.36
C THR A 16 9.65 -4.50 18.15
N VAL A 17 9.38 -3.19 18.11
CA VAL A 17 10.20 -2.17 18.79
C VAL A 17 10.14 -2.26 20.31
N LYS A 18 9.12 -2.91 20.89
CA LYS A 18 9.10 -3.24 22.32
C LYS A 18 10.30 -4.10 22.73
N THR A 19 10.74 -4.97 21.81
CA THR A 19 11.91 -5.83 22.02
C THR A 19 13.19 -5.14 21.56
N HIS A 20 13.16 -4.39 20.45
CA HIS A 20 14.35 -3.78 19.89
C HIS A 20 14.82 -2.52 20.64
N CYS A 21 13.89 -1.79 21.28
CA CYS A 21 14.18 -0.56 22.00
C CYS A 21 13.37 -0.45 23.31
N PRO A 22 13.59 -1.33 24.30
CA PRO A 22 12.82 -1.35 25.54
C PRO A 22 12.89 -0.04 26.33
N ASN A 23 13.97 0.74 26.22
CA ASN A 23 14.05 2.04 26.88
C ASN A 23 13.09 3.09 26.31
N ASN A 24 12.51 2.86 25.13
CA ASN A 24 11.49 3.73 24.53
C ASN A 24 10.06 3.32 24.88
N LEU A 25 9.87 2.31 25.75
CA LEU A 25 8.53 1.89 26.20
C LEU A 25 7.63 3.04 26.70
N PRO A 26 8.13 4.07 27.42
CA PRO A 26 7.30 5.21 27.82
C PRO A 26 6.62 5.92 26.64
N ASN A 27 7.33 6.16 25.53
CA ASN A 27 6.76 6.74 24.32
C ASN A 27 5.77 5.79 23.65
N LEU A 28 6.06 4.49 23.63
CA LEU A 28 5.14 3.49 23.07
C LEU A 28 3.81 3.42 23.84
N GLU A 29 3.81 3.76 25.12
CA GLU A 29 2.61 3.81 25.98
C GLU A 29 1.86 5.15 25.88
N SER A 30 2.46 6.20 25.31
CA SER A 30 1.81 7.50 25.12
C SER A 30 0.98 7.63 23.84
N TYR A 31 1.10 6.69 22.90
CA TYR A 31 0.23 6.66 21.72
C TYR A 31 -1.23 6.39 22.11
N SER A 32 -2.15 7.26 21.68
CA SER A 32 -3.60 7.11 21.92
C SER A 32 -4.27 5.99 21.13
N VAL A 33 -3.50 5.27 20.29
CA VAL A 33 -3.98 4.20 19.42
C VAL A 33 -3.13 2.94 19.60
N PRO A 34 -3.67 1.74 19.26
CA PRO A 34 -2.85 0.55 19.25
C PRO A 34 -1.69 0.68 18.26
N LEU A 35 -0.62 -0.06 18.51
CA LEU A 35 0.53 -0.15 17.60
C LEU A 35 0.10 -0.53 16.18
N GLU A 36 0.87 -0.05 15.20
CA GLU A 36 0.63 -0.14 13.75
C GLU A 36 -0.62 0.58 13.22
N GLN A 37 -1.46 1.15 14.09
CA GLN A 37 -2.66 1.88 13.68
C GLN A 37 -2.35 3.35 13.38
N LEU A 38 -3.19 3.96 12.54
CA LEU A 38 -3.11 5.37 12.21
C LEU A 38 -3.34 6.21 13.48
N THR A 39 -2.49 7.21 13.72
CA THR A 39 -2.67 8.15 14.86
C THR A 39 -3.70 9.22 14.53
N GLU A 40 -4.09 10.02 15.52
CA GLU A 40 -4.96 11.19 15.29
C GLU A 40 -4.33 12.15 14.27
N ARG A 41 -3.03 12.45 14.43
CA ARG A 41 -2.25 13.21 13.45
C ARG A 41 -2.26 12.55 12.07
N GLY A 42 -2.16 11.23 11.99
CA GLY A 42 -2.25 10.49 10.73
C GLY A 42 -3.62 10.59 10.06
N MET A 43 -4.70 10.64 10.84
CA MET A 43 -6.06 10.87 10.34
C MET A 43 -6.19 12.30 9.78
N GLU A 44 -5.74 13.31 10.52
CA GLU A 44 -5.73 14.72 10.08
C GLU A 44 -4.92 14.92 8.80
N GLN A 45 -3.76 14.28 8.69
CA GLN A 45 -2.95 14.33 7.47
C GLN A 45 -3.69 13.76 6.26
N MET A 46 -4.42 12.65 6.43
CA MET A 46 -5.19 12.05 5.34
C MET A 46 -6.46 12.84 5.02
N GLU A 47 -7.11 13.43 6.02
CA GLU A 47 -8.20 14.38 5.84
C GLU A 47 -7.73 15.59 5.02
N ALA A 48 -6.54 16.14 5.31
CA ALA A 48 -5.94 17.20 4.51
C ALA A 48 -5.66 16.77 3.05
N VAL A 49 -5.37 15.49 2.78
CA VAL A 49 -5.34 15.00 1.38
C VAL A 49 -6.72 15.08 0.76
N GLY A 50 -7.77 14.68 1.50
CA GLY A 50 -9.15 14.82 1.08
C GLY A 50 -9.52 16.27 0.73
N ASP A 51 -9.18 17.20 1.62
CA ASP A 51 -9.38 18.65 1.41
C ASP A 51 -8.66 19.13 0.16
N HIS A 52 -7.42 18.68 -0.05
CA HIS A 52 -6.65 19.02 -1.25
C HIS A 52 -7.32 18.49 -2.53
N VAL A 53 -7.83 17.25 -2.52
CA VAL A 53 -8.57 16.69 -3.65
C VAL A 53 -9.86 17.47 -3.88
N ARG A 54 -10.58 17.86 -2.82
CA ARG A 54 -11.78 18.70 -2.91
C ARG A 54 -11.47 20.03 -3.57
N GLU A 55 -10.45 20.72 -3.08
CA GLU A 55 -10.06 22.03 -3.61
C GLU A 55 -9.75 21.94 -5.10
N VAL A 56 -8.88 21.01 -5.50
CA VAL A 56 -8.44 20.90 -6.89
C VAL A 56 -9.53 20.38 -7.82
N TYR A 57 -10.27 19.33 -7.42
CA TYR A 57 -11.11 18.57 -8.35
C TYR A 57 -12.61 18.84 -8.18
N VAL A 58 -13.07 19.32 -7.02
CA VAL A 58 -14.46 19.77 -6.84
C VAL A 58 -14.54 21.28 -7.08
N ASN A 59 -13.73 22.07 -6.37
CA ASN A 59 -13.88 23.54 -6.36
C ASN A 59 -13.26 24.19 -7.61
N ASP A 60 -11.99 23.93 -7.89
CA ASP A 60 -11.26 24.62 -8.96
C ASP A 60 -11.62 24.10 -10.36
N LYS A 61 -11.62 22.77 -10.52
CA LYS A 61 -11.83 22.13 -11.83
C LYS A 61 -13.30 21.80 -12.11
N GLY A 62 -14.16 21.71 -11.10
CA GLY A 62 -15.53 21.20 -11.25
C GLY A 62 -15.59 19.81 -11.88
N PHE A 63 -14.55 18.99 -11.70
CA PHE A 63 -14.42 17.66 -12.30
C PHE A 63 -15.21 16.60 -11.51
N LEU A 64 -15.16 16.69 -10.19
CA LEU A 64 -15.96 15.91 -9.25
C LEU A 64 -17.12 16.75 -8.72
N SER A 65 -18.24 16.10 -8.44
CA SER A 65 -19.42 16.70 -7.85
C SER A 65 -19.18 17.06 -6.37
N PRO A 66 -19.94 18.01 -5.81
CA PRO A 66 -19.83 18.39 -4.40
C PRO A 66 -20.11 17.27 -3.38
N SER A 67 -20.81 16.21 -3.81
CA SER A 67 -21.16 15.01 -3.04
C SER A 67 -20.67 13.74 -3.74
N PHE A 68 -20.40 12.69 -2.96
CA PHE A 68 -19.98 11.38 -3.48
C PHE A 68 -21.06 10.71 -4.34
N ASN A 69 -22.33 11.05 -4.11
CA ASN A 69 -23.48 10.50 -4.84
C ASN A 69 -23.65 11.11 -6.24
N GLY A 70 -22.69 11.93 -6.70
CA GLY A 70 -22.70 12.52 -8.03
C GLY A 70 -23.75 13.63 -8.18
N PRO A 71 -24.06 14.00 -9.44
CA PRO A 71 -25.09 14.99 -9.76
C PRO A 71 -26.49 14.52 -9.32
N GLN A 72 -27.35 15.47 -8.94
CA GLN A 72 -28.71 15.16 -8.46
C GLN A 72 -29.61 14.53 -9.53
N ASP A 73 -29.39 14.88 -10.79
CA ASP A 73 -30.14 14.42 -11.96
C ASP A 73 -29.74 13.02 -12.44
N GLU A 74 -28.54 12.55 -12.08
CA GLU A 74 -28.02 11.23 -12.43
C GLU A 74 -27.17 10.67 -11.26
N PRO A 75 -27.80 10.20 -10.16
CA PRO A 75 -27.08 9.81 -8.96
C PRO A 75 -26.27 8.52 -9.17
N HIS A 76 -24.98 8.60 -8.90
CA HIS A 76 -24.04 7.47 -8.96
C HIS A 76 -22.82 7.76 -8.09
N PHE A 77 -22.08 6.72 -7.70
CA PHE A 77 -20.82 6.93 -6.96
C PHE A 77 -19.72 7.41 -7.90
N GLU A 78 -19.29 8.66 -7.72
CA GLU A 78 -18.22 9.23 -8.54
C GLU A 78 -16.82 8.77 -8.13
N GLY A 79 -16.69 8.18 -6.95
CA GLY A 79 -15.43 7.69 -6.40
C GLY A 79 -15.43 6.18 -6.14
N TYR A 80 -14.27 5.56 -6.29
CA TYR A 80 -13.99 4.19 -5.84
C TYR A 80 -12.78 4.21 -4.92
N PHE A 81 -12.96 3.85 -3.65
CA PHE A 81 -11.89 3.85 -2.65
C PHE A 81 -11.48 2.43 -2.35
N ARG A 82 -10.20 2.11 -2.56
CA ARG A 82 -9.65 0.80 -2.22
C ARG A 82 -8.37 0.94 -1.42
N ALA A 83 -8.26 0.15 -0.37
CA ALA A 83 -7.11 0.11 0.50
C ALA A 83 -6.47 -1.28 0.53
N ASP A 84 -5.18 -1.32 0.80
CA ASP A 84 -4.48 -2.51 1.26
C ASP A 84 -5.15 -3.12 2.51
N ALA A 85 -4.91 -4.41 2.75
CA ALA A 85 -5.48 -5.16 3.87
C ALA A 85 -5.08 -4.64 5.26
N ALA A 86 -4.05 -3.79 5.37
CA ALA A 86 -3.67 -3.17 6.63
C ALA A 86 -4.72 -2.14 7.10
N ASN A 87 -5.17 -2.26 8.35
CA ASN A 87 -6.17 -1.36 8.95
C ASN A 87 -5.83 0.13 8.79
N ARG A 88 -4.54 0.51 8.95
CA ARG A 88 -4.07 1.89 8.76
C ARG A 88 -4.34 2.44 7.36
N CYS A 89 -4.33 1.59 6.32
CA CYS A 89 -4.64 1.99 4.95
C CYS A 89 -6.15 2.19 4.78
N GLY A 90 -6.97 1.30 5.38
CA GLY A 90 -8.43 1.47 5.45
C GLY A 90 -8.84 2.74 6.19
N GLN A 91 -8.25 3.00 7.37
CA GLN A 91 -8.45 4.24 8.14
C GLN A 91 -8.04 5.48 7.35
N SER A 92 -6.94 5.39 6.59
CA SER A 92 -6.48 6.49 5.72
C SER A 92 -7.49 6.79 4.61
N ALA A 93 -8.08 5.77 4.00
CA ALA A 93 -9.11 5.92 2.97
C ALA A 93 -10.37 6.59 3.51
N VAL A 94 -10.83 6.18 4.69
CA VAL A 94 -11.98 6.80 5.36
C VAL A 94 -11.68 8.26 5.72
N SER A 95 -10.51 8.53 6.30
CA SER A 95 -10.11 9.88 6.73
C SER A 95 -9.99 10.85 5.54
N MET A 96 -9.40 10.39 4.43
CA MET A 96 -9.41 11.16 3.17
C MET A 96 -10.83 11.43 2.67
N GLY A 97 -11.73 10.46 2.83
CA GLY A 97 -13.15 10.64 2.51
C GLY A 97 -13.81 11.79 3.27
N TYR A 98 -13.44 12.01 4.54
CA TYR A 98 -13.96 13.10 5.35
C TYR A 98 -13.55 14.48 4.84
N GLY A 99 -12.30 14.66 4.41
CA GLY A 99 -11.87 15.94 3.82
C GLY A 99 -12.44 16.16 2.42
N LEU A 100 -12.57 15.09 1.62
CA LEU A 100 -13.12 15.21 0.27
C LEU A 100 -14.62 15.56 0.28
N TYR A 101 -15.37 14.91 1.17
CA TYR A 101 -16.82 15.05 1.32
C TYR A 101 -17.19 15.33 2.78
N PRO A 102 -16.97 16.58 3.23
CA PRO A 102 -17.20 16.96 4.62
C PRO A 102 -18.68 16.95 5.00
N GLU A 103 -18.96 17.18 6.29
CA GLU A 103 -20.33 17.26 6.80
C GLU A 103 -21.16 18.30 6.02
N GLY A 104 -22.39 17.92 5.67
CA GLY A 104 -23.28 18.68 4.78
C GLY A 104 -23.28 18.22 3.33
N THR A 105 -22.38 17.31 2.95
CA THR A 105 -22.33 16.71 1.60
C THR A 105 -23.00 15.34 1.50
N GLY A 106 -23.42 14.77 2.63
CA GLY A 106 -24.14 13.50 2.71
C GLY A 106 -25.59 13.57 2.18
N PRO A 107 -26.26 12.41 2.04
CA PRO A 107 -27.64 12.36 1.58
C PRO A 107 -28.63 12.98 2.58
N ASP A 108 -29.83 13.32 2.11
CA ASP A 108 -30.88 13.92 2.95
C ASP A 108 -31.17 13.10 4.22
N GLY A 109 -31.17 13.77 5.37
CA GLY A 109 -31.34 13.13 6.68
C GLY A 109 -30.08 12.47 7.25
N TYR A 110 -28.96 12.47 6.52
CA TYR A 110 -27.67 11.96 6.99
C TYR A 110 -26.52 12.87 6.52
N PRO A 111 -26.20 13.94 7.28
CA PRO A 111 -25.32 15.02 6.80
C PRO A 111 -23.87 14.58 6.55
N ARG A 112 -23.43 13.46 7.12
CA ARG A 112 -22.09 12.90 6.89
C ARG A 112 -22.11 12.03 5.64
N GLN A 113 -21.14 12.18 4.75
CA GLN A 113 -21.05 11.32 3.57
C GLN A 113 -20.38 9.98 3.93
N PRO A 114 -21.07 8.83 3.87
CA PRO A 114 -20.40 7.55 3.97
C PRO A 114 -19.60 7.27 2.69
N ILE A 115 -18.35 6.82 2.85
CA ILE A 115 -17.47 6.42 1.75
C ILE A 115 -17.19 4.92 1.85
N PRO A 116 -17.65 4.10 0.89
CA PRO A 116 -17.32 2.68 0.86
C PRO A 116 -15.83 2.49 0.57
N VAL A 117 -15.13 1.77 1.45
CA VAL A 117 -13.72 1.38 1.27
C VAL A 117 -13.64 -0.11 1.01
N TYR A 118 -13.14 -0.48 -0.15
CA TYR A 118 -12.94 -1.87 -0.55
C TYR A 118 -11.56 -2.35 -0.10
N MET A 119 -11.52 -3.51 0.54
CA MET A 119 -10.28 -4.15 1.01
C MET A 119 -10.35 -5.63 0.68
N GLN A 120 -9.22 -6.22 0.30
CA GLN A 120 -9.09 -7.67 0.22
C GLN A 120 -8.62 -8.24 1.56
N LEU A 121 -8.85 -9.54 1.76
CA LEU A 121 -8.16 -10.27 2.81
C LEU A 121 -6.65 -10.24 2.52
N PHE A 122 -5.84 -10.19 3.58
CA PHE A 122 -4.38 -10.10 3.48
C PHE A 122 -3.79 -11.21 2.58
N GLU A 123 -4.33 -12.41 2.65
CA GLU A 123 -3.87 -13.56 1.86
C GLU A 123 -4.15 -13.44 0.35
N ASN A 124 -5.07 -12.57 -0.04
CA ASN A 124 -5.50 -12.34 -1.41
C ASN A 124 -5.07 -10.97 -1.95
N GLU A 125 -4.54 -10.09 -1.09
CA GLU A 125 -4.11 -8.77 -1.51
C GLU A 125 -2.76 -8.88 -2.23
N HIS A 126 -2.82 -8.80 -3.55
CA HIS A 126 -1.66 -8.93 -4.44
C HIS A 126 -1.45 -7.68 -5.29
N ASP A 127 -2.38 -6.72 -5.27
CA ASP A 127 -2.20 -5.48 -6.02
C ASP A 127 -1.30 -4.53 -5.24
N PHE A 128 -1.50 -4.38 -3.92
CA PHE A 128 -0.73 -3.39 -3.13
C PHE A 128 0.53 -3.91 -2.45
N THR A 129 0.70 -5.23 -2.37
CA THR A 129 1.80 -5.84 -1.65
C THR A 129 2.29 -7.11 -2.34
N ALA A 130 3.57 -7.39 -2.13
CA ALA A 130 4.24 -8.61 -2.53
C ALA A 130 4.02 -9.75 -1.52
N ASN A 131 3.15 -9.57 -0.53
CA ASN A 131 2.84 -10.59 0.46
C ASN A 131 2.10 -11.79 -0.16
N GLY A 132 2.17 -12.93 0.54
CA GLY A 132 1.57 -14.18 0.07
C GLY A 132 2.47 -14.92 -0.93
N PRO A 133 2.06 -15.13 -2.19
CA PRO A 133 2.78 -15.98 -3.14
C PRO A 133 4.25 -15.62 -3.39
N CYS A 134 4.61 -14.33 -3.39
CA CYS A 134 6.00 -13.93 -3.61
C CYS A 134 6.90 -14.03 -2.37
N TRP A 135 6.35 -14.40 -1.20
CA TRP A 135 7.13 -14.46 0.03
C TRP A 135 8.43 -15.28 -0.09
N PRO A 136 8.46 -16.45 -0.78
CA PRO A 136 9.69 -17.20 -0.98
C PRO A 136 10.75 -16.42 -1.78
N VAL A 137 10.34 -15.70 -2.82
CA VAL A 137 11.22 -14.89 -3.68
C VAL A 137 11.80 -13.72 -2.88
N ILE A 138 10.95 -12.97 -2.18
CA ILE A 138 11.39 -11.85 -1.32
C ILE A 138 12.31 -12.35 -0.21
N SER A 139 11.96 -13.46 0.44
CA SER A 139 12.79 -14.05 1.49
C SER A 139 14.17 -14.46 0.99
N ALA A 140 14.26 -15.00 -0.22
CA ALA A 140 15.54 -15.35 -0.84
C ALA A 140 16.37 -14.08 -1.14
N ASN A 141 15.76 -13.07 -1.75
CA ASN A 141 16.40 -11.79 -2.05
C ASN A 141 16.91 -11.09 -0.76
N ASN A 142 16.08 -11.05 0.28
CA ASN A 142 16.44 -10.46 1.57
C ASN A 142 17.61 -11.19 2.22
N LYS A 143 17.70 -12.52 2.11
CA LYS A 143 18.86 -13.28 2.62
C LYS A 143 20.16 -12.95 1.87
N VAL A 144 20.08 -12.78 0.55
CA VAL A 144 21.25 -12.36 -0.26
C VAL A 144 21.68 -10.95 0.13
N TYR A 145 20.73 -10.02 0.22
CA TYR A 145 20.99 -8.65 0.63
C TYR A 145 21.61 -8.56 2.03
N THR A 146 21.00 -9.25 3.00
CA THR A 146 21.44 -9.27 4.42
C THR A 146 22.88 -9.76 4.57
N LYS A 147 23.28 -10.79 3.79
CA LYS A 147 24.64 -11.36 3.84
C LYS A 147 25.67 -10.57 3.05
N GLY A 148 25.24 -9.67 2.16
CA GLY A 148 26.10 -8.87 1.30
C GLY A 148 26.07 -7.40 1.69
N ARG A 149 25.47 -6.59 0.83
CA ARG A 149 25.43 -5.12 0.94
C ARG A 149 24.90 -4.59 2.27
N ALA A 150 23.94 -5.27 2.90
CA ALA A 150 23.45 -4.84 4.22
C ALA A 150 24.53 -4.97 5.30
N ALA A 151 25.33 -6.04 5.29
CA ALA A 151 26.39 -6.24 6.27
C ALA A 151 27.49 -5.18 6.13
N GLU A 152 27.82 -4.80 4.89
CA GLU A 152 28.75 -3.69 4.61
C GLU A 152 28.19 -2.36 5.11
N ALA A 153 26.91 -2.06 4.85
CA ALA A 153 26.26 -0.85 5.34
C ALA A 153 26.20 -0.81 6.87
N ILE A 154 25.86 -1.92 7.53
CA ILE A 154 25.84 -2.03 8.99
C ILE A 154 27.22 -1.77 9.59
N GLU A 155 28.30 -2.31 9.01
CA GLU A 155 29.65 -2.03 9.50
C GLU A 155 30.04 -0.56 9.32
N ASN A 156 29.66 0.07 8.20
CA ASN A 156 29.93 1.49 7.94
C ASN A 156 29.21 2.42 8.93
N HIS A 157 28.06 2.00 9.47
CA HIS A 157 27.26 2.76 10.43
C HIS A 157 27.39 2.21 11.87
N LYS A 158 28.43 1.42 12.14
CA LYS A 158 28.58 0.71 13.41
C LYS A 158 28.58 1.63 14.64
N GLU A 159 29.24 2.78 14.56
CA GLU A 159 29.31 3.73 15.68
C GLU A 159 27.91 4.26 16.06
N THR A 160 27.12 4.68 15.06
CA THR A 160 25.72 5.07 15.25
C THR A 160 24.90 3.92 15.82
N LEU A 161 25.01 2.72 15.25
CA LEU A 161 24.24 1.55 15.69
C LEU A 161 24.59 1.14 17.14
N GLU A 162 25.86 1.22 17.54
CA GLU A 162 26.30 0.99 18.92
C GLU A 162 25.74 2.05 19.88
N ALA A 163 25.76 3.33 19.48
CA ALA A 163 25.19 4.42 20.27
C ALA A 163 23.67 4.25 20.44
N VAL A 164 22.95 3.99 19.35
CA VAL A 164 21.50 3.77 19.38
C VAL A 164 21.14 2.51 20.16
N ALA A 165 21.89 1.41 20.03
CA ALA A 165 21.68 0.21 20.83
C ALA A 165 21.83 0.47 22.33
N LYS A 166 22.79 1.31 22.73
CA LYS A 166 22.96 1.72 24.13
C LYS A 166 21.79 2.56 24.62
N ILE A 167 21.30 3.50 23.81
CA ILE A 167 20.10 4.30 24.10
C ILE A 167 18.88 3.39 24.27
N CYS A 168 18.70 2.46 23.34
CA CYS A 168 17.61 1.49 23.33
C CYS A 168 17.68 0.47 24.45
N GLY A 169 18.87 0.19 24.98
CA GLY A 169 19.11 -0.87 25.97
C GLY A 169 19.16 -2.27 25.37
N HIS A 170 19.33 -2.40 24.04
CA HIS A 170 19.37 -3.68 23.34
C HIS A 170 20.15 -3.60 22.02
N GLU A 171 20.96 -4.62 21.71
CA GLU A 171 21.73 -4.72 20.46
C GLU A 171 20.89 -5.26 19.29
N PHE A 172 19.88 -4.48 18.88
CA PHE A 172 18.89 -4.90 17.86
C PHE A 172 19.50 -5.24 16.48
N TYR A 173 20.62 -4.64 16.12
CA TYR A 173 21.27 -4.79 14.81
C TYR A 173 22.21 -6.02 14.69
N LYS A 174 22.36 -6.82 15.75
CA LYS A 174 23.17 -8.06 15.74
C LYS A 174 22.34 -9.34 15.63
N GLY A 175 21.02 -9.22 15.47
CA GLY A 175 20.08 -10.34 15.43
C GLY A 175 20.00 -11.08 14.09
N ASN A 176 19.02 -11.97 13.97
CA ASN A 176 18.78 -12.76 12.75
C ASN A 176 18.20 -11.94 11.58
N ASP A 177 17.59 -10.79 11.86
CA ASP A 177 17.04 -9.87 10.87
C ASP A 177 17.40 -8.42 11.23
N PRO A 178 18.68 -8.05 11.09
CA PRO A 178 19.15 -6.74 11.51
C PRO A 178 18.57 -5.62 10.65
N VAL A 179 18.30 -5.91 9.37
CA VAL A 179 17.74 -4.94 8.41
C VAL A 179 16.36 -4.47 8.85
N THR A 180 15.45 -5.40 9.19
CA THR A 180 14.13 -5.05 9.69
C THR A 180 14.19 -4.37 11.06
N ALA A 181 15.07 -4.84 11.95
CA ALA A 181 15.22 -4.25 13.28
C ALA A 181 15.72 -2.79 13.22
N ILE A 182 16.70 -2.48 12.37
CA ILE A 182 17.19 -1.12 12.13
C ILE A 182 16.07 -0.24 11.58
N LYS A 183 15.34 -0.73 10.58
CA LYS A 183 14.19 -0.02 10.01
C LYS A 183 13.15 0.29 11.08
N ASP A 184 12.75 -0.70 11.89
CA ASP A 184 11.69 -0.51 12.87
C ASP A 184 12.09 0.45 14.00
N VAL A 185 13.35 0.42 14.44
CA VAL A 185 13.87 1.38 15.43
C VAL A 185 13.97 2.80 14.83
N GLY A 186 14.49 2.93 13.60
CA GLY A 186 14.55 4.23 12.92
C GLY A 186 13.16 4.82 12.67
N ASP A 187 12.22 4.01 12.17
CA ASP A 187 10.82 4.41 11.97
C ASP A 187 10.17 4.85 13.30
N MET A 188 10.42 4.14 14.40
CA MET A 188 9.88 4.50 15.72
C MET A 188 10.33 5.90 16.16
N PHE A 189 11.61 6.24 16.02
CA PHE A 189 12.09 7.57 16.41
C PHE A 189 11.48 8.69 15.55
N LEU A 190 11.31 8.44 14.25
CA LEU A 190 10.61 9.39 13.37
C LEU A 190 9.13 9.53 13.75
N PHE A 191 8.48 8.44 14.16
CA PHE A 191 7.08 8.49 14.59
C PHE A 191 6.92 9.19 15.93
N ASP A 192 7.86 9.02 16.86
CA ASP A 192 7.85 9.74 18.13
C ASP A 192 8.00 11.26 17.88
N GLN A 193 8.90 11.64 16.96
CA GLN A 193 9.07 13.02 16.53
C GLN A 193 7.82 13.59 15.85
N ASP A 194 7.18 12.80 14.97
CA ASP A 194 5.92 13.18 14.33
C ASP A 194 4.80 13.41 15.36
N GLU A 195 4.74 12.61 16.42
CA GLU A 195 3.75 12.80 17.50
C GLU A 195 4.14 13.91 18.50
N GLY A 196 5.32 14.53 18.34
CA GLY A 196 5.80 15.56 19.26
C GLY A 196 6.18 15.03 20.63
N LEU A 197 6.53 13.74 20.72
CA LEU A 197 7.00 13.11 21.96
C LEU A 197 8.45 13.50 22.24
N ASP A 198 8.82 13.49 23.53
CA ASP A 198 10.20 13.73 23.93
C ASP A 198 11.11 12.61 23.37
N PRO A 199 12.30 12.95 22.84
CA PRO A 199 13.25 11.95 22.37
C PRO A 199 13.65 10.98 23.49
N THR A 200 13.88 9.71 23.16
CA THR A 200 14.45 8.74 24.11
C THR A 200 15.75 9.31 24.71
N PRO A 201 15.97 9.24 26.04
CA PRO A 201 17.12 9.88 26.66
C PRO A 201 18.47 9.55 26.00
N GLY A 202 19.17 10.58 25.53
CA GLY A 202 20.47 10.47 24.86
C GLY A 202 20.39 10.36 23.33
N LEU A 203 19.19 10.23 22.75
CA LEU A 203 18.97 10.30 21.31
C LEU A 203 19.18 11.73 20.80
N THR A 204 20.07 11.90 19.83
CA THR A 204 20.36 13.20 19.20
C THR A 204 19.80 13.25 17.78
N PRO A 205 19.58 14.46 17.21
CA PRO A 205 19.14 14.61 15.83
C PRO A 205 20.05 13.92 14.82
N GLU A 206 21.37 13.95 15.04
CA GLU A 206 22.36 13.34 14.15
C GLU A 206 22.24 11.81 14.14
N LEU A 207 21.99 11.20 15.30
CA LEU A 207 21.75 9.75 15.40
C LEU A 207 20.45 9.35 14.69
N VAL A 208 19.40 10.18 14.81
CA VAL A 208 18.12 9.94 14.12
C VAL A 208 18.30 10.09 12.61
N GLU A 209 19.01 11.10 12.15
CA GLU A 209 19.30 11.32 10.73
C GLU A 209 20.06 10.12 10.13
N ASP A 210 21.14 9.69 10.78
CA ASP A 210 21.99 8.61 10.28
C ASP A 210 21.26 7.25 10.27
N ILE A 211 20.56 6.89 11.35
CA ILE A 211 19.79 5.63 11.37
C ILE A 211 18.62 5.66 10.38
N SER A 212 17.98 6.82 10.18
CA SER A 212 16.89 6.98 9.20
C SER A 212 17.42 6.88 7.77
N GLN A 213 18.60 7.44 7.50
CA GLN A 213 19.27 7.29 6.22
C GLN A 213 19.64 5.83 5.95
N LEU A 214 20.18 5.12 6.93
CA LEU A 214 20.50 3.69 6.81
C LEU A 214 19.23 2.85 6.60
N ALA A 215 18.17 3.11 7.36
CA ALA A 215 16.87 2.44 7.20
C ALA A 215 16.30 2.66 5.79
N PHE A 216 16.41 3.88 5.27
CA PHE A 216 15.99 4.20 3.90
C PHE A 216 16.87 3.51 2.85
N GLN A 217 18.20 3.53 3.01
CA GLN A 217 19.11 2.77 2.16
C GLN A 217 18.73 1.28 2.12
N HIS A 218 18.49 0.68 3.29
CA HIS A 218 18.05 -0.70 3.40
C HIS A 218 16.76 -0.97 2.64
N LEU A 219 15.76 -0.09 2.75
CA LEU A 219 14.52 -0.19 1.98
C LEU A 219 14.82 -0.25 0.47
N ILE A 220 15.62 0.70 -0.04
CA ILE A 220 15.91 0.82 -1.46
C ILE A 220 16.72 -0.37 -1.98
N GLU A 221 17.82 -0.73 -1.33
CA GLU A 221 18.69 -1.80 -1.80
C GLU A 221 18.03 -3.19 -1.67
N ARG A 222 17.21 -3.40 -0.63
CA ARG A 222 16.49 -4.66 -0.41
C ARG A 222 15.44 -4.93 -1.49
N LEU A 223 14.71 -3.89 -1.92
CA LEU A 223 13.51 -4.02 -2.73
C LEU A 223 13.65 -3.54 -4.17
N TYR A 224 14.60 -2.65 -4.49
CA TYR A 224 14.62 -1.96 -5.79
C TYR A 224 15.98 -1.99 -6.50
N SER A 225 16.94 -2.82 -6.06
CA SER A 225 18.26 -2.91 -6.71
C SER A 225 18.23 -3.56 -8.10
N THR A 226 17.20 -4.33 -8.43
CA THR A 226 17.04 -4.97 -9.74
C THR A 226 15.61 -4.78 -10.25
N GLN A 227 15.44 -4.82 -11.58
CA GLN A 227 14.12 -4.70 -12.20
C GLN A 227 13.15 -5.79 -11.69
N THR A 228 13.60 -7.04 -11.56
CA THR A 228 12.78 -8.13 -11.02
C THR A 228 12.38 -7.89 -9.56
N GLN A 229 13.28 -7.36 -8.72
CA GLN A 229 12.91 -7.00 -7.34
C GLN A 229 11.84 -5.90 -7.30
N ILE A 230 11.92 -4.91 -8.19
CA ILE A 230 10.89 -3.88 -8.33
C ILE A 230 9.54 -4.54 -8.67
N THR A 231 9.47 -5.36 -9.74
CA THR A 231 8.24 -6.06 -10.12
C THR A 231 7.65 -6.87 -8.98
N VAL A 232 8.48 -7.61 -8.23
CA VAL A 232 8.02 -8.39 -7.08
C VAL A 232 7.46 -7.48 -6.00
N ALA A 233 8.21 -6.44 -5.59
CA ALA A 233 7.90 -5.62 -4.44
C ALA A 233 6.61 -4.80 -4.57
N ILE A 234 6.23 -4.42 -5.79
CA ILE A 234 5.07 -3.54 -6.03
C ILE A 234 3.79 -4.26 -6.47
N GLY A 235 3.79 -5.59 -6.45
CA GLY A 235 2.57 -6.36 -6.70
C GLY A 235 2.01 -6.19 -8.11
N GLY A 236 0.69 -6.36 -8.21
CA GLY A 236 -0.12 -6.16 -9.41
C GLY A 236 -0.58 -4.72 -9.65
N PHE A 237 -0.23 -3.76 -8.78
CA PHE A 237 -0.66 -2.38 -8.93
C PHE A 237 -0.31 -1.74 -10.28
N PRO A 238 0.89 -1.94 -10.87
CA PRO A 238 1.20 -1.34 -12.17
C PRO A 238 0.24 -1.78 -13.28
N GLN A 239 -0.13 -3.05 -13.32
CA GLN A 239 -1.11 -3.59 -14.26
C GLN A 239 -2.52 -3.02 -13.99
N LEU A 240 -2.90 -2.93 -12.71
CA LEU A 240 -4.16 -2.29 -12.29
C LEU A 240 -4.23 -0.83 -12.77
N LEU A 241 -3.15 -0.06 -12.58
CA LEU A 241 -3.04 1.33 -13.03
C LEU A 241 -3.21 1.45 -14.54
N VAL A 242 -2.46 0.66 -15.33
CA VAL A 242 -2.56 0.65 -16.79
C VAL A 242 -3.98 0.31 -17.25
N ARG A 243 -4.60 -0.72 -16.64
CA ARG A 243 -5.97 -1.12 -16.94
C ARG A 243 -6.95 0.03 -16.72
N ASN A 244 -6.92 0.63 -15.53
CA ASN A 244 -7.83 1.72 -15.18
C ASN A 244 -7.67 2.93 -16.10
N LEU A 245 -6.44 3.31 -16.44
CA LEU A 245 -6.18 4.42 -17.36
C LEU A 245 -6.72 4.14 -18.76
N ARG A 246 -6.56 2.90 -19.26
CA ARG A 246 -7.11 2.48 -20.56
C ARG A 246 -8.63 2.46 -20.56
N GLU A 247 -9.25 1.92 -19.51
CA GLU A 247 -10.71 1.95 -19.32
C GLU A 247 -11.24 3.39 -19.27
N GLY A 248 -10.51 4.28 -18.60
CA GLY A 248 -10.83 5.71 -18.55
C GLY A 248 -10.72 6.44 -19.90
N ALA A 249 -9.96 5.91 -20.85
CA ALA A 249 -9.76 6.48 -22.17
C ALA A 249 -10.73 5.94 -23.25
N VAL A 250 -11.61 5.00 -22.89
CA VAL A 250 -12.60 4.44 -23.83
C VAL A 250 -13.62 5.53 -24.21
N PRO A 251 -13.88 5.78 -25.52
CA PRO A 251 -14.75 6.89 -25.97
C PRO A 251 -16.18 6.86 -25.41
N ASN A 252 -16.72 5.67 -25.18
CA ASN A 252 -18.08 5.43 -24.70
C ASN A 252 -18.07 4.85 -23.28
N ARG A 253 -17.24 5.41 -22.40
CA ARG A 253 -17.23 5.04 -20.99
C ARG A 253 -18.62 5.24 -20.40
N ASN A 254 -19.11 4.24 -19.64
CA ASN A 254 -20.39 4.37 -18.94
C ASN A 254 -20.37 5.64 -18.06
N PRO A 255 -21.33 6.56 -18.21
CA PRO A 255 -21.40 7.78 -17.40
C PRO A 255 -21.43 7.51 -15.90
N GLU A 256 -21.98 6.38 -15.46
CA GLU A 256 -22.04 5.96 -14.06
C GLU A 256 -20.70 5.41 -13.53
N SER A 257 -19.68 5.22 -14.39
CA SER A 257 -18.39 4.73 -13.96
C SER A 257 -17.62 5.77 -13.14
N PRO A 258 -16.99 5.39 -12.00
CA PRO A 258 -16.34 6.32 -11.10
C PRO A 258 -15.35 7.26 -11.81
N LYS A 259 -15.45 8.57 -11.63
CA LYS A 259 -14.51 9.54 -12.18
C LYS A 259 -13.17 9.53 -11.44
N TYR A 260 -13.18 9.13 -10.18
CA TYR A 260 -12.04 9.08 -9.28
C TYR A 260 -11.82 7.68 -8.70
N LEU A 261 -10.59 7.15 -8.83
CA LEU A 261 -10.15 5.92 -8.17
C LEU A 261 -9.10 6.28 -7.11
N SER A 262 -9.42 6.12 -5.84
CA SER A 262 -8.50 6.37 -4.73
C SER A 262 -7.91 5.07 -4.18
N TYR A 263 -6.59 4.93 -4.28
CA TYR A 263 -5.85 3.80 -3.78
C TYR A 263 -5.00 4.17 -2.55
N HIS A 264 -5.03 3.34 -1.52
CA HIS A 264 -4.32 3.56 -0.26
C HIS A 264 -3.44 2.37 0.09
N GLY A 265 -2.12 2.59 0.11
CA GLY A 265 -1.12 1.56 0.36
C GLY A 265 0.03 2.06 1.24
N HIS A 266 1.21 1.48 1.04
CA HIS A 266 2.43 1.79 1.79
C HIS A 266 3.46 2.52 0.94
N ARG A 267 4.49 3.05 1.59
CA ARG A 267 5.60 3.77 0.93
C ARG A 267 6.38 2.89 -0.03
N GLU A 268 6.44 1.58 0.27
CA GLU A 268 7.12 0.56 -0.51
C GLU A 268 6.56 0.50 -1.95
N LEU A 269 5.24 0.50 -2.09
CA LEU A 269 4.59 0.50 -3.40
C LEU A 269 4.90 1.79 -4.16
N MET A 270 4.80 2.95 -3.51
CA MET A 270 5.04 4.25 -4.15
C MET A 270 6.49 4.41 -4.62
N HIS A 271 7.47 4.01 -3.79
CA HIS A 271 8.88 4.02 -4.18
C HIS A 271 9.14 3.09 -5.36
N GLY A 272 8.69 1.83 -5.29
CA GLY A 272 8.95 0.88 -6.38
C GLY A 272 8.26 1.28 -7.68
N LEU A 273 7.04 1.83 -7.63
CA LEU A 273 6.37 2.40 -8.81
C LEU A 273 7.17 3.59 -9.36
N GLY A 274 7.72 4.44 -8.48
CA GLY A 274 8.64 5.50 -8.86
C GLY A 274 9.85 4.98 -9.62
N PHE A 275 10.60 4.02 -9.07
CA PHE A 275 11.76 3.43 -9.73
C PHE A 275 11.40 2.74 -11.05
N MET A 276 10.27 2.03 -11.12
CA MET A 276 9.76 1.43 -12.36
C MET A 276 9.55 2.49 -13.45
N MET A 277 9.00 3.66 -13.10
CA MET A 277 8.66 4.71 -14.06
C MET A 277 9.77 5.73 -14.31
N GLY A 278 10.95 5.57 -13.69
CA GLY A 278 12.02 6.58 -13.76
C GLY A 278 11.64 7.87 -13.04
N MET A 279 10.97 7.76 -11.88
CA MET A 279 10.63 8.85 -10.98
C MET A 279 11.38 8.66 -9.65
N LYS A 280 12.00 9.74 -9.15
CA LYS A 280 12.59 9.80 -7.82
C LYS A 280 11.91 10.89 -6.99
N PHE A 281 11.71 10.63 -5.71
CA PHE A 281 11.08 11.58 -4.79
C PHE A 281 12.13 12.50 -4.19
N ASN A 282 11.88 13.80 -4.15
CA ASN A 282 12.83 14.81 -3.68
C ASN A 282 12.15 15.78 -2.72
N PHE A 283 11.89 15.34 -1.50
CA PHE A 283 11.35 16.20 -0.44
C PHE A 283 12.49 16.94 0.27
N GLU A 284 12.30 18.24 0.48
CA GLU A 284 13.30 19.09 1.11
C GLU A 284 13.56 18.67 2.56
N GLY A 285 14.83 18.69 2.97
CA GLY A 285 15.24 18.37 4.35
C GLY A 285 15.21 16.89 4.72
N LEU A 286 14.83 15.98 3.81
CA LEU A 286 14.88 14.54 4.07
C LEU A 286 16.18 13.90 3.57
N PRO A 287 16.68 12.83 4.24
CA PRO A 287 17.90 12.16 3.83
C PRO A 287 17.76 11.57 2.43
N GLN A 288 18.85 11.59 1.65
CA GLN A 288 18.86 11.09 0.29
C GLN A 288 19.65 9.79 0.17
N TYR A 289 19.10 8.85 -0.60
CA TYR A 289 19.80 7.66 -1.05
C TYR A 289 19.38 7.34 -2.50
N ASN A 290 20.36 7.02 -3.35
CA ASN A 290 20.16 6.77 -4.79
C ASN A 290 19.36 7.88 -5.52
N GLY A 291 19.51 9.13 -5.08
CA GLY A 291 18.83 10.30 -5.63
C GLY A 291 17.32 10.35 -5.37
N SER A 292 16.82 9.58 -4.39
CA SER A 292 15.46 9.71 -3.86
C SER A 292 15.54 10.00 -2.37
N THR A 293 14.44 10.52 -1.82
CA THR A 293 14.18 10.74 -0.39
C THR A 293 13.07 9.80 0.09
N PRO A 294 12.95 9.54 1.41
CA PRO A 294 11.74 8.96 2.00
C PRO A 294 10.49 9.80 1.69
N LEU A 295 9.31 9.20 1.81
CA LEU A 295 8.05 9.93 1.66
C LEU A 295 7.59 10.52 2.99
N HIS A 296 7.06 11.75 2.98
CA HIS A 296 6.25 12.24 4.09
C HIS A 296 5.02 11.36 4.31
N PRO A 297 4.48 11.30 5.55
CA PRO A 297 3.16 10.72 5.78
C PRO A 297 2.10 11.35 4.88
N ALA A 298 1.10 10.56 4.46
CA ALA A 298 0.03 11.01 3.56
C ALA A 298 0.50 11.53 2.18
N SER A 299 1.75 11.27 1.79
CA SER A 299 2.24 11.54 0.44
C SER A 299 1.37 10.80 -0.58
N THR A 300 0.89 11.53 -1.59
CA THR A 300 -0.08 11.05 -2.56
C THR A 300 0.37 11.37 -3.98
N LEU A 301 0.39 10.35 -4.84
CA LEU A 301 0.56 10.49 -6.29
C LEU A 301 -0.80 10.65 -6.95
N PHE A 302 -0.91 11.61 -7.87
CA PHE A 302 -2.10 11.84 -8.68
C PHE A 302 -1.79 11.61 -10.16
N PHE A 303 -2.50 10.66 -10.76
CA PHE A 303 -2.47 10.39 -12.20
C PHE A 303 -3.73 10.99 -12.81
N GLU A 304 -3.58 12.13 -13.48
CA GLU A 304 -4.67 12.77 -14.19
C GLU A 304 -4.69 12.31 -15.64
N LEU A 305 -5.74 11.58 -16.04
CA LEU A 305 -6.00 11.26 -17.44
C LEU A 305 -6.82 12.37 -18.09
N HIS A 306 -6.19 13.05 -19.04
CA HIS A 306 -6.74 14.13 -19.84
C HIS A 306 -7.06 13.68 -21.25
N ARG A 307 -7.94 14.43 -21.92
CA ARG A 307 -8.30 14.26 -23.32
C ARG A 307 -8.20 15.60 -24.04
N THR A 308 -7.54 15.65 -25.20
CA THR A 308 -7.52 16.86 -26.04
C THR A 308 -8.88 17.10 -26.67
N GLY A 309 -9.18 18.38 -26.96
CA GLY A 309 -10.31 18.72 -27.82
C GLY A 309 -9.96 18.48 -29.29
N GLY A 310 -10.97 18.19 -30.13
CA GLY A 310 -10.79 18.02 -31.57
C GLY A 310 -11.58 16.84 -32.15
N GLN A 311 -11.44 16.63 -33.47
CA GLN A 311 -12.11 15.52 -34.18
C GLN A 311 -11.52 14.15 -33.82
N THR A 312 -10.22 14.11 -33.49
CA THR A 312 -9.50 12.92 -33.04
C THR A 312 -8.91 13.19 -31.65
N PRO A 313 -9.69 12.98 -30.58
CA PRO A 313 -9.22 13.25 -29.23
C PRO A 313 -8.06 12.31 -28.86
N GLU A 314 -6.96 12.90 -28.40
CA GLU A 314 -5.79 12.20 -27.88
C GLU A 314 -5.82 12.22 -26.36
N HIS A 315 -5.31 11.15 -25.74
CA HIS A 315 -5.26 11.02 -24.28
C HIS A 315 -3.82 11.17 -23.78
N PHE A 316 -3.66 11.89 -22.68
CA PHE A 316 -2.36 12.07 -22.02
C PHE A 316 -2.49 12.07 -20.50
N ILE A 317 -1.40 11.72 -19.82
CA ILE A 317 -1.27 11.69 -18.37
C ILE A 317 -0.49 12.91 -17.91
N GLN A 318 -0.97 13.53 -16.83
CA GLN A 318 -0.17 14.42 -16.00
C GLN A 318 -0.04 13.81 -14.60
N LEU A 319 1.19 13.68 -14.13
CA LEU A 319 1.50 13.11 -12.82
C LEU A 319 1.86 14.23 -11.85
N PHE A 320 1.38 14.11 -10.62
CA PHE A 320 1.72 15.03 -9.54
C PHE A 320 1.96 14.28 -8.24
N VAL A 321 2.75 14.89 -7.37
CA VAL A 321 2.93 14.45 -5.98
C VAL A 321 2.54 15.58 -5.04
N TRP A 322 1.89 15.24 -3.93
CA TRP A 322 1.53 16.18 -2.88
C TRP A 322 1.59 15.49 -1.51
N SER A 323 1.81 16.27 -0.47
CA SER A 323 1.58 15.87 0.92
C SER A 323 1.16 17.11 1.72
N PRO A 324 0.56 16.97 2.91
CA PRO A 324 0.31 18.12 3.78
C PRO A 324 1.57 18.93 4.14
N MET A 325 2.76 18.34 3.94
CA MET A 325 4.06 18.92 4.27
C MET A 325 4.80 19.50 3.05
N SER A 326 4.24 19.37 1.84
CA SER A 326 4.96 19.73 0.60
C SER A 326 4.03 20.28 -0.47
N PRO A 327 4.46 21.24 -1.29
CA PRO A 327 3.62 21.77 -2.36
C PRO A 327 3.29 20.72 -3.42
N ARG A 328 2.15 20.91 -4.09
CA ARG A 328 1.71 20.05 -5.19
C ARG A 328 2.66 20.22 -6.37
N THR A 329 3.44 19.19 -6.66
CA THR A 329 4.55 19.28 -7.61
C THR A 329 4.29 18.39 -8.81
N ALA A 330 4.44 18.96 -10.01
CA ALA A 330 4.33 18.20 -11.26
C ALA A 330 5.53 17.26 -11.41
N VAL A 331 5.27 15.99 -11.70
CA VAL A 331 6.31 14.98 -11.89
C VAL A 331 6.58 14.86 -13.37
N LYS A 332 7.85 15.05 -13.74
CA LYS A 332 8.37 14.69 -15.06
C LYS A 332 9.02 13.31 -14.98
N LEU A 333 8.55 12.38 -15.79
CA LEU A 333 9.19 11.07 -15.96
C LEU A 333 10.43 11.22 -16.85
N ASP A 334 11.49 10.47 -16.58
CA ASP A 334 12.75 10.56 -17.33
C ASP A 334 12.56 10.41 -18.85
N ASN A 335 11.67 9.51 -19.26
CA ASN A 335 11.44 9.14 -20.66
C ASN A 335 10.09 9.62 -21.20
N CYS A 336 9.45 10.62 -20.58
CA CYS A 336 8.19 11.15 -21.10
C CYS A 336 8.05 12.67 -20.93
N ALA A 337 7.21 13.27 -21.78
CA ALA A 337 6.82 14.67 -21.63
C ALA A 337 5.97 14.87 -20.35
N LEU A 338 5.90 16.11 -19.86
CA LEU A 338 5.07 16.46 -18.70
C LEU A 338 3.57 16.19 -18.93
N LYS A 339 3.14 16.29 -20.20
CA LYS A 339 1.86 15.78 -20.71
C LYS A 339 2.16 14.52 -21.49
N CYS A 340 2.33 13.42 -20.77
CA CYS A 340 2.82 12.16 -21.33
C CYS A 340 1.71 11.48 -22.14
N PRO A 341 1.86 11.22 -23.45
CA PRO A 341 0.85 10.50 -24.21
C PRO A 341 0.50 9.17 -23.55
N LEU A 342 -0.79 8.81 -23.49
CA LEU A 342 -1.24 7.64 -22.73
C LEU A 342 -0.49 6.36 -23.14
N ASN A 343 -0.27 6.15 -24.43
CA ASN A 343 0.45 4.97 -24.93
C ASN A 343 1.92 4.96 -24.51
N GLU A 344 2.58 6.12 -24.48
CA GLU A 344 3.97 6.23 -24.00
C GLU A 344 4.04 5.97 -22.49
N PHE A 345 3.09 6.52 -21.72
CA PHE A 345 2.98 6.27 -20.28
C PHE A 345 2.80 4.78 -19.98
N THR A 346 1.83 4.11 -20.63
CA THR A 346 1.58 2.69 -20.38
C THR A 346 2.73 1.81 -20.87
N ALA A 347 3.41 2.19 -21.96
CA ALA A 347 4.55 1.46 -22.49
C ALA A 347 5.72 1.40 -21.50
N ILE A 348 5.93 2.42 -20.65
CA ILE A 348 6.97 2.38 -19.61
C ILE A 348 6.73 1.18 -18.67
N ILE A 349 5.51 1.03 -18.18
CA ILE A 349 5.11 -0.05 -17.26
C ILE A 349 5.13 -1.40 -17.99
N GLU A 350 4.55 -1.47 -19.19
CA GLU A 350 4.44 -2.71 -19.96
C GLU A 350 5.81 -3.24 -20.39
N ASN A 351 6.72 -2.36 -20.82
CA ASN A 351 8.08 -2.76 -21.19
C ASN A 351 8.85 -3.28 -19.96
N HIS A 352 8.68 -2.67 -18.79
CA HIS A 352 9.28 -3.16 -17.55
C HIS A 352 8.78 -4.58 -17.26
N ILE A 353 7.46 -4.78 -17.23
CA ILE A 353 6.83 -6.09 -16.98
C ILE A 353 7.28 -7.12 -18.02
N GLN A 354 7.35 -6.74 -19.30
CA GLN A 354 7.81 -7.63 -20.37
C GLN A 354 9.28 -8.04 -20.16
N SER A 355 10.12 -7.14 -19.64
CA SER A 355 11.55 -7.41 -19.40
C SER A 355 11.80 -8.30 -18.18
N THR A 356 10.93 -8.25 -17.17
CA THR A 356 11.10 -9.03 -15.92
C THR A 356 10.28 -10.31 -15.89
N GLY A 357 9.25 -10.42 -16.74
CA GLY A 357 8.12 -11.31 -16.54
C GLY A 357 7.05 -10.67 -15.65
N PRO A 358 5.77 -11.09 -15.76
CA PRO A 358 4.71 -10.61 -14.89
C PRO A 358 4.86 -11.15 -13.46
N TRP A 359 4.30 -10.42 -12.51
CA TRP A 359 4.34 -10.75 -11.08
C TRP A 359 3.87 -12.18 -10.80
N GLN A 360 2.80 -12.61 -11.46
CA GLN A 360 2.20 -13.94 -11.31
C GLN A 360 3.21 -15.05 -11.64
N ASP A 361 3.99 -14.87 -12.71
CA ASP A 361 4.96 -15.87 -13.15
C ASP A 361 6.19 -15.88 -12.25
N ILE A 362 6.67 -14.71 -11.83
CA ILE A 362 7.83 -14.60 -10.92
C ILE A 362 7.51 -15.25 -9.57
N CYS A 363 6.27 -15.14 -9.13
CA CYS A 363 5.83 -15.58 -7.81
C CYS A 363 5.08 -16.92 -7.80
N ASP A 364 5.07 -17.64 -8.93
CA ASP A 364 4.38 -18.92 -9.10
C ASP A 364 2.92 -18.86 -8.61
N TYR A 365 2.23 -17.76 -8.94
CA TYR A 365 0.85 -17.52 -8.55
C TYR A 365 -0.09 -17.75 -9.72
N HIS A 366 -0.84 -18.84 -9.65
CA HIS A 366 -1.89 -19.17 -10.59
C HIS A 366 -3.24 -19.22 -9.85
N PRO A 367 -4.10 -18.20 -10.00
CA PRO A 367 -5.39 -18.19 -9.33
C PRO A 367 -6.22 -19.39 -9.78
N VAL A 368 -6.63 -20.22 -8.83
CA VAL A 368 -7.29 -21.53 -9.07
C VAL A 368 -8.69 -21.38 -9.71
N ASN A 369 -9.25 -20.17 -9.74
CA ASN A 369 -10.61 -19.89 -10.23
C ASN A 369 -10.66 -18.94 -11.44
N VAL A 370 -9.61 -18.86 -12.26
CA VAL A 370 -9.80 -18.26 -13.60
C VAL A 370 -10.61 -19.27 -14.41
N PRO A 371 -11.86 -18.96 -14.85
CA PRO A 371 -12.56 -19.82 -15.78
C PRO A 371 -11.63 -20.01 -16.97
N ALA A 372 -11.27 -21.27 -17.27
CA ALA A 372 -10.37 -21.56 -18.38
C ALA A 372 -10.89 -20.81 -19.61
N ALA A 373 -10.10 -19.87 -20.12
CA ALA A 373 -10.39 -19.21 -21.38
C ALA A 373 -10.42 -20.33 -22.42
N LYS A 374 -11.62 -20.81 -22.75
CA LYS A 374 -11.79 -21.73 -23.87
C LYS A 374 -11.19 -21.00 -25.06
N ALA A 375 -10.15 -21.61 -25.64
CA ALA A 375 -9.39 -21.07 -26.75
C ALA A 375 -10.37 -20.42 -27.75
N ALA A 376 -10.16 -19.13 -27.99
CA ALA A 376 -11.02 -18.32 -28.84
C ALA A 376 -10.98 -18.87 -30.27
N THR A 377 -11.94 -19.74 -30.62
CA THR A 377 -12.33 -19.94 -32.00
C THR A 377 -13.34 -18.87 -32.38
N LYS A 378 -12.83 -17.90 -33.15
CA LYS A 378 -13.53 -16.85 -33.89
C LYS A 378 -14.16 -15.71 -33.09
N SER A 379 -13.89 -14.53 -33.61
CA SER A 379 -14.41 -13.21 -33.24
C SER A 379 -15.88 -13.22 -32.85
N MET A 380 -16.21 -12.67 -31.68
CA MET A 380 -17.43 -11.91 -31.45
C MET A 380 -17.32 -11.08 -30.17
N ASN A 381 -17.89 -9.88 -30.25
CA ASN A 381 -18.03 -8.88 -29.20
C ASN A 381 -18.47 -9.50 -27.87
N VAL A 382 -17.80 -9.15 -26.77
CA VAL A 382 -18.28 -9.46 -25.42
C VAL A 382 -18.37 -8.17 -24.62
N VAL A 383 -19.60 -7.70 -24.53
CA VAL A 383 -20.13 -6.92 -23.40
C VAL A 383 -20.10 -7.85 -22.19
N VAL A 384 -19.43 -7.45 -21.11
CA VAL A 384 -19.54 -8.13 -19.82
C VAL A 384 -20.69 -7.47 -19.07
N ASN A 385 -21.83 -8.15 -19.02
CA ASN A 385 -22.92 -7.82 -18.10
C ASN A 385 -22.70 -8.52 -16.75
N ASP A 386 -23.16 -7.83 -15.74
CA ASP A 386 -23.04 -8.06 -14.30
C ASP A 386 -23.27 -9.46 -13.74
N ALA A 387 -22.69 -9.63 -12.56
CA ALA A 387 -22.92 -10.69 -11.60
C ALA A 387 -24.41 -10.90 -11.30
N THR A 388 -24.97 -12.02 -11.76
CA THR A 388 -26.23 -12.54 -11.23
C THR A 388 -26.01 -13.39 -9.98
N ILE A 389 -26.68 -12.96 -8.92
CA ILE A 389 -26.99 -13.68 -7.68
C ILE A 389 -27.51 -15.09 -8.01
N VAL A 390 -26.92 -16.12 -7.41
CA VAL A 390 -27.42 -17.50 -7.49
C VAL A 390 -28.29 -17.78 -6.27
N GLU A 391 -29.59 -17.96 -6.49
CA GLU A 391 -30.52 -18.50 -5.49
C GLU A 391 -30.18 -19.97 -5.17
N PRO A 392 -30.35 -20.42 -3.91
CA PRO A 392 -30.04 -21.78 -3.51
C PRO A 392 -31.12 -22.75 -3.99
N LYS A 393 -30.70 -23.75 -4.78
CA LYS A 393 -31.54 -24.86 -5.23
C LYS A 393 -31.72 -25.89 -4.11
N LYS A 394 -32.97 -26.23 -3.80
CA LYS A 394 -33.38 -27.32 -2.90
C LYS A 394 -33.22 -28.71 -3.54
N GLU A 395 -33.25 -29.72 -2.66
CA GLU A 395 -33.40 -31.19 -2.85
C GLU A 395 -32.09 -32.01 -2.86
N ALA A 396 -31.97 -33.18 -2.23
CA ALA A 396 -32.89 -34.04 -1.47
C ALA A 396 -32.08 -34.93 -0.49
N GLN A 397 -32.75 -35.48 0.53
CA GLN A 397 -32.22 -36.52 1.43
C GLN A 397 -31.85 -37.81 0.68
N PRO A 398 -30.93 -38.60 1.27
CA PRO A 398 -31.27 -40.00 1.47
C PRO A 398 -30.96 -40.52 2.88
N GLU A 399 -31.47 -41.73 3.07
CA GLU A 399 -31.80 -42.46 4.29
C GLU A 399 -30.63 -42.88 5.19
N SER A 400 -31.06 -43.36 6.36
CA SER A 400 -30.35 -43.89 7.52
C SER A 400 -29.24 -44.92 7.25
N ALA A 401 -28.14 -44.76 7.97
CA ALA A 401 -27.40 -45.90 8.52
C ALA A 401 -26.94 -45.55 9.94
N SER A 402 -27.45 -46.34 10.89
CA SER A 402 -27.14 -46.31 12.31
C SER A 402 -25.75 -46.87 12.64
N SER A 403 -25.26 -46.44 13.81
CA SER A 403 -24.23 -47.09 14.64
C SER A 403 -22.77 -46.94 14.21
N LEU A 404 -22.02 -46.13 14.99
CA LEU A 404 -20.81 -46.51 15.73
C LEU A 404 -20.15 -45.25 16.29
N TRP A 405 -20.71 -44.75 17.39
CA TRP A 405 -19.98 -43.93 18.36
C TRP A 405 -19.66 -44.81 19.55
N SER A 406 -18.40 -45.17 19.72
CA SER A 406 -17.69 -45.30 21.02
C SER A 406 -16.29 -45.85 20.77
N ILE A 407 -15.33 -45.34 21.56
CA ILE A 407 -13.91 -45.72 21.65
C ILE A 407 -13.00 -44.94 20.69
N LEU A 408 -12.59 -43.74 21.13
CA LEU A 408 -11.15 -43.44 21.29
C LEU A 408 -10.98 -42.31 22.32
N THR A 409 -10.68 -42.78 23.52
CA THR A 409 -10.26 -42.11 24.75
C THR A 409 -9.12 -41.12 24.56
N ALA A 410 -9.29 -39.92 25.13
CA ALA A 410 -8.35 -39.15 25.96
C ALA A 410 -6.88 -38.86 25.53
N GLY A 411 -6.39 -39.37 24.40
CA GLY A 411 -5.04 -39.08 23.87
C GLY A 411 -4.99 -38.00 22.78
N GLY A 412 -6.12 -37.73 22.12
CA GLY A 412 -6.20 -36.84 20.95
C GLY A 412 -6.29 -35.34 21.27
N LEU A 413 -6.76 -34.97 22.46
CA LEU A 413 -6.97 -33.56 22.83
C LEU A 413 -5.68 -32.82 23.20
N VAL A 414 -4.66 -33.53 23.70
CA VAL A 414 -3.35 -32.91 24.00
C VAL A 414 -2.52 -32.72 22.71
N ALA A 415 -2.63 -33.64 21.76
CA ALA A 415 -1.95 -33.52 20.46
C ALA A 415 -2.60 -32.44 19.57
N LEU A 416 -3.93 -32.32 19.56
CA LEU A 416 -4.63 -31.23 18.85
C LEU A 416 -4.40 -29.86 19.52
N GLY A 417 -4.28 -29.81 20.85
CA GLY A 417 -3.91 -28.59 21.57
C GLY A 417 -2.48 -28.15 21.29
N ALA A 418 -1.51 -29.07 21.27
CA ALA A 418 -0.11 -28.75 20.98
C ALA A 418 0.14 -28.40 19.50
N VAL A 419 -0.49 -29.11 18.56
CA VAL A 419 -0.44 -28.80 17.13
C VAL A 419 -1.22 -27.52 16.83
N GLY A 420 -2.37 -27.30 17.47
CA GLY A 420 -3.13 -26.06 17.39
C GLY A 420 -2.35 -24.86 17.93
N ALA A 421 -1.69 -25.00 19.08
CA ALA A 421 -0.87 -23.93 19.68
C ALA A 421 0.41 -23.66 18.90
N THR A 422 1.10 -24.68 18.34
CA THR A 422 2.27 -24.45 17.47
C THR A 422 1.87 -23.92 16.09
N THR A 423 0.71 -24.31 15.55
CA THR A 423 0.19 -23.75 14.30
C THR A 423 -0.30 -22.32 14.52
N TYR A 424 -0.95 -22.03 15.65
CA TYR A 424 -1.35 -20.68 16.05
C TYR A 424 -0.16 -19.79 16.40
N GLN A 425 0.87 -20.29 17.10
CA GLN A 425 2.12 -19.53 17.31
C GLN A 425 2.91 -19.34 16.02
N ARG A 426 2.94 -20.32 15.10
CA ARG A 426 3.51 -20.12 13.75
C ARG A 426 2.68 -19.17 12.90
N TYR A 427 1.35 -19.15 13.06
CA TYR A 427 0.43 -18.21 12.40
C TYR A 427 0.58 -16.80 12.97
N MET A 428 0.71 -16.64 14.29
CA MET A 428 0.95 -15.37 14.97
C MET A 428 2.38 -14.85 14.76
N ALA A 429 3.39 -15.73 14.70
CA ALA A 429 4.75 -15.38 14.30
C ALA A 429 4.84 -15.02 12.82
N ARG A 430 4.00 -15.64 11.95
CA ARG A 430 3.80 -15.17 10.57
C ARG A 430 3.15 -13.79 10.55
N ARG A 431 2.10 -13.53 11.35
CA ARG A 431 1.50 -12.19 11.47
C ARG A 431 2.47 -11.13 11.97
N GLY A 432 3.31 -11.44 12.95
CA GLY A 432 4.36 -10.54 13.45
C GLY A 432 5.48 -10.27 12.44
N TYR A 433 5.66 -11.14 11.44
CA TYR A 433 6.55 -10.93 10.28
C TYR A 433 5.82 -10.34 9.06
N GLN A 434 4.49 -10.33 9.05
CA GLN A 434 3.62 -9.89 7.95
C GLN A 434 3.19 -8.42 8.05
N SER A 435 3.64 -7.69 9.08
CA SER A 435 3.53 -6.22 9.13
C SER A 435 4.68 -5.47 8.47
N LEU A 436 5.47 -6.19 7.65
CA LEU A 436 6.47 -5.62 6.74
C LEU A 436 5.83 -4.83 5.59
#